data_AF-A0A661IN25-F1
#
_entry.id   AF-A0A661IN25-F1
#
_cell.length_a   1.000
_cell.length_b   1.000
_cell.length_c   1.000
_cell.angle_alpha   90.00
_cell.angle_beta   90.00
_cell.angle_gamma   90.00
#
_symmetry.space_group_name_H-M   'P 1'
#
loop_
_entity.id
_entity.type
_entity.pdbx_description
1 polymer ?
#
loop_
_entity_poly.entity_id
_entity_poly.type
_entity_poly.pdbx_seq_one_letter_code
_entity_poly.pdbx_strand_id
1 'polypeptide(L)'
;MNKTINTKNYALGIDIGSTTVKYVLCDETFNILAKEYTAHNTKQAQTILELLDKLSKRQPDDYSKIDKVYITGSGASRIAPTLNARFVQEVNAVVLA
;
A
#
# COMPACT_ATOMS: atom_id res chain seq x y z
N MET A 1 -3.95 24.56 -26.77
CA MET A 1 -3.37 23.20 -26.75
C MET A 1 -3.86 22.52 -25.48
N ASN A 2 -4.83 21.61 -25.61
CA ASN A 2 -5.34 20.86 -24.47
C ASN A 2 -4.30 19.80 -24.11
N LYS A 3 -3.54 20.04 -23.04
CA LYS A 3 -2.66 19.04 -22.46
C LYS A 3 -3.58 18.01 -21.81
N THR A 4 -3.80 16.89 -22.47
CA THR A 4 -4.46 15.73 -21.86
C THR A 4 -3.64 15.39 -20.61
N ILE A 5 -4.14 15.73 -19.42
CA ILE A 5 -3.49 15.36 -18.18
C ILE A 5 -3.73 13.87 -18.06
N ASN A 6 -2.78 13.08 -18.52
CA ASN A 6 -2.77 11.65 -18.28
C ASN A 6 -2.41 11.48 -16.79
N THR A 7 -3.40 11.59 -15.91
CA THR A 7 -3.24 11.31 -14.48
C THR A 7 -3.02 9.81 -14.35
N LYS A 8 -1.74 9.40 -14.30
CA LYS A 8 -1.40 8.04 -13.90
C LYS A 8 -1.87 7.86 -12.45
N ASN A 9 -2.80 6.95 -12.24
CA ASN A 9 -3.28 6.63 -10.90
C ASN A 9 -2.57 5.38 -10.40
N TYR A 10 -2.10 5.42 -9.17
CA TYR A 10 -1.36 4.30 -8.57
C TYR A 10 -2.18 3.59 -7.50
N ALA A 11 -1.91 2.29 -7.36
CA ALA A 11 -2.49 1.46 -6.32
C ALA A 11 -1.42 1.07 -5.30
N LEU A 12 -1.78 1.17 -4.02
CA LEU A 12 -0.96 0.71 -2.90
C LEU A 12 -1.59 -0.54 -2.29
N GLY A 13 -0.89 -1.67 -2.36
CA GLY A 13 -1.23 -2.89 -1.64
C GLY A 13 -0.44 -2.99 -0.35
N ILE A 14 -1.09 -3.33 0.76
CA ILE A 14 -0.47 -3.50 2.09
C ILE A 14 -0.85 -4.88 2.65
N ASP A 15 0.14 -5.65 3.11
CA ASP A 15 -0.06 -6.94 3.79
C ASP A 15 0.47 -6.84 5.23
N ILE A 16 -0.40 -7.04 6.20
CA ILE A 16 -0.08 -7.01 7.63
C ILE A 16 -0.20 -8.43 8.20
N GLY A 17 0.93 -9.12 8.19
CA GLY A 17 1.07 -10.42 8.81
C GLY A 17 1.21 -10.35 10.34
N SER A 18 1.37 -11.53 10.96
CA SER A 18 1.59 -11.69 12.40
C SER A 18 2.99 -11.27 12.85
N THR A 19 3.94 -11.19 11.92
CA THR A 19 5.35 -10.83 12.20
C THR A 19 5.87 -9.67 11.35
N THR A 20 5.28 -9.45 10.18
CA THR A 20 5.80 -8.50 9.19
C THR A 20 4.70 -7.63 8.58
N VAL A 21 5.11 -6.47 8.08
CA VAL A 21 4.34 -5.58 7.24
C VAL A 21 5.03 -5.50 5.89
N LYS A 22 4.25 -5.55 4.81
CA LYS A 22 4.71 -5.36 3.44
C LYS A 22 3.87 -4.31 2.75
N TYR A 23 4.46 -3.59 1.81
CA TYR A 23 3.68 -2.84 0.83
C TYR A 23 4.22 -3.02 -0.59
N VAL A 24 3.35 -2.78 -1.56
CA VAL A 24 3.68 -2.64 -2.98
C VAL A 24 2.93 -1.45 -3.56
N LEU A 25 3.65 -0.56 -4.24
CA LEU A 25 3.09 0.51 -5.06
C LEU A 25 3.20 0.09 -6.53
N CYS A 26 2.09 0.10 -7.25
CA CYS A 26 2.09 -0.24 -8.68
C CYS A 26 1.33 0.78 -9.53
N ASP A 27 1.69 0.83 -10.81
CA ASP A 27 0.93 1.55 -11.83
C ASP A 27 -0.26 0.74 -12.35
N GLU A 28 -1.03 1.35 -13.25
CA GLU A 28 -2.23 0.77 -13.86
C GLU A 28 -1.96 -0.50 -14.69
N THR A 29 -0.70 -0.72 -15.07
CA THR A 29 -0.24 -1.91 -15.79
C THR A 29 0.42 -2.94 -14.86
N PHE A 30 0.28 -2.75 -13.54
CA PHE A 30 0.87 -3.57 -12.49
C PHE A 30 2.40 -3.58 -12.46
N ASN A 31 3.07 -2.58 -13.05
CA ASN A 31 4.51 -2.42 -12.83
C ASN A 31 4.75 -1.98 -11.38
N ILE A 32 5.67 -2.67 -10.70
CA ILE A 32 6.04 -2.33 -9.33
C ILE A 32 6.96 -1.11 -9.35
N LEU A 33 6.51 -0.02 -8.75
CA LEU A 33 7.25 1.25 -8.62
C LEU A 33 8.04 1.32 -7.30
N ALA A 34 7.50 0.73 -6.23
CA ALA A 34 8.15 0.57 -4.95
C ALA A 34 7.57 -0.61 -4.18
N LYS A 35 8.38 -1.21 -3.30
CA LYS A 35 7.92 -2.23 -2.35
C LYS A 35 8.87 -2.29 -1.16
N GLU A 36 8.34 -2.61 0.01
CA GLU A 36 9.16 -2.92 1.18
C GLU A 36 8.56 -4.09 1.97
N TYR A 37 9.43 -4.77 2.72
CA TYR A 37 9.13 -5.86 3.64
C TYR A 37 9.83 -5.54 4.95
N THR A 38 9.12 -5.53 6.08
CA THR A 38 9.70 -5.13 7.36
C THR A 38 9.09 -5.92 8.50
N ALA A 39 9.93 -6.46 9.39
CA ALA A 39 9.48 -7.05 10.63
C ALA A 39 8.88 -5.97 11.54
N HIS A 40 7.64 -6.15 11.99
CA HIS A 40 6.97 -5.11 12.75
C HIS A 40 7.29 -5.16 14.25
N ASN A 41 7.89 -6.25 14.76
CA ASN A 41 8.29 -6.39 16.17
C ASN A 41 7.18 -5.95 17.14
N THR A 42 5.99 -6.57 17.00
CA THR A 42 4.73 -6.24 17.70
C THR A 42 4.19 -4.80 17.54
N LYS A 43 4.72 -3.99 16.62
CA LYS A 43 4.37 -2.57 16.41
C LYS A 43 3.77 -2.32 15.02
N GLN A 44 2.78 -3.11 14.61
CA GLN A 44 2.18 -3.08 13.25
C GLN A 44 1.82 -1.66 12.75
N ALA A 45 1.04 -0.90 13.52
CA ALA A 45 0.61 0.45 13.12
C ALA A 45 1.78 1.43 12.97
N GLN A 46 2.75 1.39 13.89
CA GLN A 46 3.95 2.22 13.83
C GLN A 46 4.81 1.86 12.60
N THR A 47 5.03 0.58 12.35
CA THR A 47 5.80 0.13 11.19
C THR A 47 5.16 0.58 9.87
N ILE A 48 3.83 0.55 9.77
CA ILE A 48 3.13 1.06 8.58
C ILE A 48 3.35 2.57 8.43
N LEU A 49 3.20 3.34 9.50
CA LEU A 49 3.44 4.79 9.46
C LEU A 49 4.87 5.09 8.98
N GLU A 50 5.87 4.39 9.52
CA GLU A 50 7.27 4.54 9.11
C GLU A 50 7.49 4.21 7.63
N LEU A 51 6.86 3.13 7.13
CA LEU A 51 6.94 2.73 5.73
C LEU A 51 6.27 3.74 4.79
N LEU A 52 5.09 4.27 5.16
CA LEU A 52 4.38 5.26 4.36
C LEU A 52 5.08 6.62 4.38
N ASP A 53 5.60 7.05 5.53
CA ASP A 53 6.43 8.25 5.65
C ASP A 53 7.67 8.14 4.77
N LYS A 54 8.38 7.01 4.82
CA LYS A 54 9.53 6.73 3.97
C LYS A 54 9.18 6.73 2.48
N LEU A 55 8.06 6.13 2.08
CA LEU A 55 7.59 6.15 0.70
C LEU A 55 7.29 7.58 0.24
N SER A 56 6.56 8.36 1.05
CA SER A 56 6.22 9.76 0.74
C SER A 56 7.44 10.65 0.55
N LYS A 57 8.52 10.41 1.31
CA LYS A 57 9.77 11.16 1.19
C LYS A 57 10.62 10.73 0.00
N ARG A 58 10.63 9.43 -0.33
CA ARG A 58 11.44 8.88 -1.42
C ARG A 58 10.82 9.10 -2.80
N GLN A 59 9.50 9.06 -2.89
CA GLN A 59 8.74 9.15 -4.14
C GLN A 59 7.51 10.06 -3.97
N PRO A 60 7.69 11.37 -3.68
CA PRO A 60 6.58 12.28 -3.37
C PRO A 60 5.57 12.41 -4.54
N ASP A 61 6.07 12.44 -5.77
CA ASP A 61 5.24 12.55 -6.98
C ASP A 61 4.40 11.30 -7.25
N ASP A 62 4.88 10.13 -6.84
CA ASP A 62 4.14 8.88 -7.00
C ASP A 62 3.19 8.67 -5.80
N TYR A 63 3.66 8.97 -4.59
CA TYR A 63 2.86 8.91 -3.38
C TYR A 63 1.61 9.80 -3.47
N SER A 64 1.75 11.01 -4.01
CA SER A 64 0.62 11.95 -4.19
C SER A 64 -0.41 11.49 -5.23
N LYS A 65 -0.11 10.47 -6.03
CA LYS A 65 -0.98 9.89 -7.07
C LYS A 65 -1.56 8.53 -6.68
N ILE A 66 -1.40 8.12 -5.42
CA ILE A 66 -2.06 6.93 -4.89
C ILE A 66 -3.56 7.22 -4.84
N ASP A 67 -4.32 6.58 -5.73
CA ASP A 67 -5.77 6.71 -5.84
C ASP A 67 -6.49 5.59 -5.07
N LYS A 68 -5.84 4.42 -4.96
CA LYS A 68 -6.43 3.22 -4.36
C LYS A 68 -5.49 2.61 -3.35
N VAL A 69 -6.02 2.29 -2.18
CA VAL A 69 -5.30 1.53 -1.15
C VAL A 69 -6.07 0.26 -0.84
N TYR A 70 -5.38 -0.88 -0.97
CA TYR A 70 -5.89 -2.20 -0.62
C TYR A 70 -5.06 -2.77 0.53
N ILE A 71 -5.72 -3.43 1.47
CA ILE A 71 -5.05 -3.94 2.67
C ILE A 71 -5.56 -5.34 3.02
N THR A 72 -4.65 -6.22 3.38
CA THR A 72 -4.92 -7.62 3.73
C THR A 72 -4.04 -8.09 4.90
N GLY A 73 -4.26 -9.31 5.35
CA GLY A 73 -3.52 -9.95 6.44
C GLY A 73 -4.18 -9.80 7.81
N SER A 74 -3.72 -10.60 8.76
CA SER A 74 -4.27 -10.72 10.12
C SER A 74 -4.44 -9.39 10.90
N GLY A 75 -3.58 -8.40 10.66
CA GLY A 75 -3.64 -7.09 11.33
C GLY A 75 -4.46 -6.02 10.61
N ALA A 76 -4.97 -6.31 9.40
CA ALA A 76 -5.54 -5.31 8.51
C ALA A 76 -6.84 -4.67 9.00
N SER A 77 -7.76 -5.45 9.56
CA SER A 77 -9.11 -4.98 9.88
C SER A 77 -9.15 -3.78 10.81
N ARG A 78 -8.17 -3.68 11.73
CA ARG A 78 -8.08 -2.56 12.69
C ARG A 78 -7.46 -1.30 12.09
N ILE A 79 -6.64 -1.44 11.05
CA ILE A 79 -5.84 -0.35 10.47
C ILE A 79 -6.47 0.18 9.19
N ALA A 80 -7.20 -0.66 8.45
CA ALA A 80 -7.87 -0.30 7.20
C ALA A 80 -8.68 1.01 7.28
N PRO A 81 -9.51 1.25 8.33
CA PRO A 81 -10.29 2.49 8.43
C PRO A 81 -9.42 3.74 8.52
N THR A 82 -8.31 3.69 9.26
CA THR A 82 -7.38 4.82 9.44
C THR A 82 -6.71 5.23 8.15
N LEU A 83 -6.48 4.28 7.23
CA LEU A 83 -5.87 4.52 5.93
C LEU A 83 -6.89 4.79 4.82
N ASN A 84 -8.20 4.77 5.14
CA ASN A 84 -9.28 4.72 4.16
C ASN A 84 -9.06 3.59 3.10
N ALA A 85 -8.48 2.48 3.55
CA ALA A 85 -8.09 1.38 2.69
C ALA A 85 -9.21 0.35 2.56
N ARG A 86 -9.33 -0.25 1.38
CA ARG A 86 -10.26 -1.35 1.13
C ARG A 86 -9.66 -2.65 1.64
N PHE A 87 -10.29 -3.23 2.66
CA PHE A 87 -9.90 -4.55 3.14
C PHE A 87 -10.21 -5.64 2.10
N VAL A 88 -9.25 -6.53 1.88
CA VAL A 88 -9.38 -7.74 1.08
C VAL A 88 -9.02 -8.91 1.98
N GLN A 89 -9.83 -9.96 2.00
CA GLN A 89 -9.55 -11.14 2.82
C GLN A 89 -8.30 -11.87 2.29
N GLU A 90 -7.47 -12.41 3.19
CA GLU A 90 -6.13 -12.95 2.87
C GLU A 90 -6.13 -14.06 1.82
N VAL A 91 -7.04 -15.03 1.91
CA VAL A 91 -7.18 -16.11 0.93
C VAL A 91 -7.60 -15.55 -0.43
N ASN A 92 -8.53 -14.60 -0.45
CA ASN A 92 -8.94 -13.96 -1.70
C ASN A 92 -7.80 -13.13 -2.32
N ALA A 93 -7.01 -12.43 -1.49
CA ALA A 93 -5.87 -11.65 -1.95
C ALA A 93 -4.81 -12.52 -2.62
N VAL A 94 -4.56 -13.74 -2.10
CA VAL A 94 -3.60 -14.69 -2.69
C VAL A 94 -4.08 -15.23 -4.04
N VAL A 95 -5.38 -15.49 -4.20
CA VAL A 95 -5.93 -16.04 -5.46
C VAL A 95 -6.01 -14.99 -6.57
N LEU A 96 -6.15 -13.72 -6.21
CA LEU A 96 -6.25 -12.60 -7.17
C LEU A 96 -4.90 -12.02 -7.58
N ALA A 97 -3.80 -12.45 -6.95
CA ALA A 97 -2.45 -11.94 -7.16
C ALA A 97 -1.71 -12.61 -8.32
#